data_AF-A0A522E7P2-F1
#
_entry.id   AF-A0A522E7P2-F1
#
_cell.length_a   1.000
_cell.length_b   1.000
_cell.length_c   1.000
_cell.angle_alpha   90.00
_cell.angle_beta   90.00
_cell.angle_gamma   90.00
#
_symmetry.space_group_name_H-M   'P 1'
#
loop_
_entity.id
_entity.type
_entity.pdbx_description
1 polymer ?
#
loop_
_entity_poly.entity_id
_entity_poly.type
_entity_poly.pdbx_seq_one_letter_code
_entity_poly.pdbx_strand_id
1 'polypeptide(L)'
;MAIPLLDAVDIEGKVITADALLTQREFANYLVLKRKAHYHFTVKGNQPTLLSDIEFYFRNRQEPGFVEHTPPDHGRIETRKIWVSAELNDYLNFPHVGQAFVIERHSIDKKTGKSSFEIAYGITSQSPKEADAQSVLATNRGHWSIENSCHYVIDWNYDEDRSRISTGYGPENITRLRRFAIGVIKSKGVSSVAQKMRQLTRSVRMVL
;
A
#
# COMPACT_ATOMS: atom_id res chain seq x y z
N MET A 1 -5.83 12.14 -12.47
CA MET A 1 -5.99 10.96 -13.33
C MET A 1 -4.65 10.23 -13.34
N ALA A 2 -4.57 8.99 -12.83
CA ALA A 2 -3.30 8.25 -12.72
C ALA A 2 -2.81 7.67 -14.07
N ILE A 3 -3.75 7.47 -15.00
CA ILE A 3 -3.54 6.81 -16.30
C ILE A 3 -2.43 7.48 -17.13
N PRO A 4 -2.42 8.81 -17.37
CA PRO A 4 -1.39 9.44 -18.21
C PRO A 4 0.03 9.35 -17.64
N LEU A 5 0.18 9.17 -16.32
CA LEU A 5 1.49 9.09 -15.68
C LEU A 5 2.16 7.72 -15.93
N LEU A 6 1.36 6.66 -15.97
CA LEU A 6 1.90 5.30 -16.11
C LEU A 6 2.38 5.03 -17.53
N ASP A 7 1.91 5.75 -18.54
CA ASP A 7 2.28 5.54 -19.95
C ASP A 7 3.80 5.66 -20.19
N ALA A 8 4.50 6.44 -19.36
CA ALA A 8 5.95 6.62 -19.43
C ALA A 8 6.77 5.54 -18.70
N VAL A 9 6.12 4.58 -18.03
CA VAL A 9 6.77 3.58 -17.18
C VAL A 9 6.47 2.18 -17.69
N ASP A 10 7.49 1.33 -17.86
CA ASP A 10 7.28 -0.07 -18.18
C ASP A 10 6.72 -0.83 -16.96
N ILE A 11 5.53 -1.38 -17.14
CA ILE A 11 4.76 -2.08 -16.10
C ILE A 11 4.23 -3.44 -16.56
N GLU A 12 4.66 -3.93 -17.74
CA GLU A 12 4.22 -5.23 -18.24
C GLU A 12 4.60 -6.35 -17.25
N GLY A 13 3.63 -7.21 -16.93
CA GLY A 13 3.77 -8.29 -15.95
C GLY A 13 3.97 -7.83 -14.50
N LYS A 14 3.91 -6.52 -14.20
CA LYS A 14 4.03 -5.99 -12.83
C LYS A 14 2.69 -5.96 -12.13
N VAL A 15 2.70 -6.03 -10.80
CA VAL A 15 1.52 -5.85 -9.95
C VAL A 15 1.46 -4.40 -9.48
N ILE A 16 0.41 -3.69 -9.89
CA ILE A 16 0.14 -2.32 -9.50
C ILE A 16 -0.80 -2.30 -8.29
N THR A 17 -0.26 -1.86 -7.16
CA THR A 17 -1.06 -1.59 -5.95
C THR A 17 -1.58 -0.16 -5.97
N ALA A 18 -2.81 0.06 -5.57
CA ALA A 18 -3.38 1.40 -5.47
C ALA A 18 -4.31 1.53 -4.27
N ASP A 19 -4.46 2.77 -3.78
CA ASP A 19 -5.44 3.07 -2.73
C ASP A 19 -6.87 2.75 -3.20
N ALA A 20 -7.77 2.56 -2.23
CA ALA A 20 -9.18 2.30 -2.47
C ALA A 20 -9.83 3.28 -3.46
N LEU A 21 -9.47 4.57 -3.45
CA LEU A 21 -10.00 5.56 -4.40
C LEU A 21 -9.71 5.25 -5.87
N LEU A 22 -8.64 4.51 -6.15
CA LEU A 22 -8.25 4.06 -7.49
C LEU A 22 -8.78 2.68 -7.85
N THR A 23 -9.55 2.04 -6.96
CA THR A 23 -10.31 0.81 -7.27
C THR A 23 -11.45 1.16 -8.23
N GLN A 24 -11.11 1.31 -9.51
CA GLN A 24 -11.99 1.77 -10.56
C GLN A 24 -11.90 0.82 -11.75
N ARG A 25 -13.06 0.55 -12.36
CA ARG A 25 -13.18 -0.40 -13.48
C ARG A 25 -12.34 0.01 -14.68
N GLU A 26 -12.35 1.29 -15.05
CA GLU A 26 -11.56 1.82 -16.16
C GLU A 26 -10.06 1.65 -15.92
N PHE A 27 -9.62 1.83 -14.67
CA PHE A 27 -8.23 1.66 -14.30
C PHE A 27 -7.80 0.19 -14.34
N ALA A 28 -8.65 -0.72 -13.85
CA ALA A 28 -8.44 -2.17 -13.98
C ALA A 28 -8.30 -2.60 -15.45
N ASN A 29 -9.22 -2.15 -16.31
CA ASN A 29 -9.18 -2.43 -17.75
C ASN A 29 -7.91 -1.86 -18.40
N TYR A 30 -7.52 -0.63 -18.05
CA TYR A 30 -6.29 -0.02 -18.54
C TYR A 30 -5.06 -0.87 -18.18
N LEU A 31 -4.93 -1.27 -16.91
CA LEU A 31 -3.79 -2.06 -16.44
C LEU A 31 -3.72 -3.41 -17.14
N VAL A 32 -4.82 -4.16 -17.16
CA VAL A 32 -4.83 -5.53 -17.68
C VAL A 32 -4.81 -5.57 -19.21
N LEU A 33 -5.72 -4.85 -19.87
CA LEU A 33 -5.89 -4.94 -21.33
C LEU A 33 -4.85 -4.13 -22.11
N LYS A 34 -4.54 -2.91 -21.66
CA LYS A 34 -3.64 -2.01 -22.40
C LYS A 34 -2.19 -2.15 -21.98
N ARG A 35 -1.94 -2.38 -20.69
CA ARG A 35 -0.59 -2.38 -20.13
C ARG A 35 -0.07 -3.77 -19.78
N LYS A 36 -0.92 -4.81 -19.91
CA LYS A 36 -0.60 -6.20 -19.55
C LYS A 36 0.01 -6.32 -18.15
N ALA A 37 -0.47 -5.48 -17.24
CA ALA A 37 -0.09 -5.44 -15.84
C ALA A 37 -1.21 -6.07 -15.02
N HIS A 38 -0.87 -6.49 -13.81
CA HIS A 38 -1.85 -6.94 -12.82
C HIS A 38 -2.19 -5.80 -11.86
N TYR A 39 -3.35 -5.86 -11.22
CA TYR A 39 -3.71 -4.97 -10.13
C TYR A 39 -3.86 -5.74 -8.81
N HIS A 40 -3.62 -5.03 -7.70
CA HIS A 40 -3.99 -5.44 -6.36
C HIS A 40 -4.68 -4.26 -5.68
N PHE A 41 -6.00 -4.35 -5.51
CA PHE A 41 -6.83 -3.24 -5.06
C PHE A 41 -7.51 -3.54 -3.73
N THR A 42 -7.53 -2.53 -2.86
CA THR A 42 -8.28 -2.57 -1.59
C THR A 42 -9.69 -2.06 -1.84
N VAL A 43 -10.68 -2.88 -1.47
CA VAL A 43 -12.10 -2.54 -1.62
C VAL A 43 -12.60 -1.93 -0.32
N LYS A 44 -13.18 -0.72 -0.40
CA LYS A 44 -13.79 0.00 0.73
C LYS A 44 -15.18 0.50 0.33
N GLY A 45 -15.77 1.38 1.15
CA GLY A 45 -17.11 1.93 0.94
C GLY A 45 -17.34 2.69 -0.37
N ASN A 46 -16.29 3.02 -1.13
CA ASN A 46 -16.43 3.59 -2.47
C ASN A 46 -16.84 2.56 -3.55
N GLN A 47 -16.84 1.26 -3.21
CA GLN A 47 -17.33 0.16 -4.06
C GLN A 47 -18.30 -0.71 -3.23
N PRO A 48 -19.49 -0.18 -2.86
CA PRO A 48 -20.33 -0.76 -1.81
C PRO A 48 -20.86 -2.16 -2.15
N THR A 49 -21.29 -2.39 -3.39
CA THR A 49 -21.77 -3.72 -3.83
C THR A 49 -20.66 -4.75 -3.78
N LEU A 50 -19.51 -4.45 -4.40
CA LEU A 50 -18.33 -5.31 -4.40
C LEU A 50 -17.85 -5.62 -2.97
N LEU A 51 -17.85 -4.61 -2.08
CA LEU A 51 -17.52 -4.81 -0.68
C LEU A 51 -18.50 -5.78 -0.01
N SER A 52 -19.81 -5.56 -0.19
CA SER A 52 -20.84 -6.40 0.45
C SER A 52 -20.78 -7.85 -0.01
N ASP A 53 -20.47 -8.10 -1.28
CA ASP A 53 -20.36 -9.44 -1.86
C ASP A 53 -19.16 -10.18 -1.26
N ILE A 54 -18.00 -9.51 -1.18
CA ILE A 54 -16.77 -10.07 -0.61
C ILE A 54 -16.95 -10.31 0.91
N GLU A 55 -17.53 -9.34 1.63
CA GLU A 55 -17.83 -9.46 3.06
C GLU A 55 -18.76 -10.63 3.35
N PHE A 56 -19.80 -10.81 2.53
CA PHE A 56 -20.76 -11.89 2.70
C PHE A 56 -20.08 -13.26 2.55
N TYR A 57 -19.28 -13.43 1.50
CA TYR A 57 -18.54 -14.68 1.26
C TYR A 57 -17.55 -15.00 2.39
N PHE A 58 -16.75 -14.03 2.81
CA PHE A 58 -15.74 -14.25 3.85
C PHE A 58 -16.27 -14.17 5.29
N ARG A 59 -17.58 -13.97 5.51
CA ARG A 59 -18.16 -13.86 6.86
C ARG A 59 -17.90 -15.10 7.71
N ASN A 60 -18.01 -16.28 7.12
CA ASN A 60 -17.81 -17.58 7.76
C ASN A 60 -16.52 -18.28 7.29
N ARG A 61 -15.48 -17.47 7.01
CA ARG A 61 -14.15 -17.95 6.61
C ARG A 61 -13.60 -18.95 7.63
N GLN A 62 -13.00 -20.02 7.12
CA GLN A 62 -12.38 -21.10 7.91
C GLN A 62 -10.91 -20.76 8.20
N GLU A 63 -10.01 -21.74 8.13
CA GLU A 63 -8.58 -21.54 8.31
C GLU A 63 -7.99 -20.58 7.24
N PRO A 64 -7.07 -19.69 7.64
CA PRO A 64 -6.39 -18.78 6.71
C PRO A 64 -5.51 -19.56 5.74
N GLY A 65 -5.43 -19.06 4.51
CA GLY A 65 -4.50 -19.58 3.51
C GLY A 65 -3.03 -19.29 3.85
N PHE A 66 -2.77 -18.24 4.64
CA PHE A 66 -1.44 -17.93 5.15
C PHE A 66 -1.50 -17.05 6.41
N VAL A 67 -0.50 -17.20 7.30
CA VAL A 67 -0.35 -16.42 8.53
C VAL A 67 1.08 -15.88 8.62
N GLU A 68 1.20 -14.59 8.84
CA GLU A 68 2.48 -13.90 9.04
C GLU A 68 2.57 -13.33 10.46
N HIS A 69 3.63 -13.69 11.18
CA HIS A 69 3.98 -13.09 12.47
C HIS A 69 5.18 -12.16 12.29
N THR A 70 5.01 -10.88 12.62
CA THR A 70 6.11 -9.91 12.59
C THR A 70 6.83 -9.91 13.93
N PRO A 71 8.16 -10.11 13.96
CA PRO A 71 8.95 -10.02 15.18
C PRO A 71 8.83 -8.63 15.82
N PRO A 72 9.06 -8.53 17.14
CA PRO A 72 8.82 -7.30 17.87
C PRO A 72 9.99 -6.31 17.80
N ASP A 73 10.39 -5.87 16.61
CA ASP A 73 11.54 -4.96 16.47
C ASP A 73 11.23 -3.50 16.81
N HIS A 74 9.95 -3.12 16.95
CA HIS A 74 9.55 -1.71 17.09
C HIS A 74 8.51 -1.48 18.20
N GLY A 75 8.46 -2.36 19.21
CA GLY A 75 7.53 -2.24 20.34
C GLY A 75 6.08 -2.66 20.04
N ARG A 76 5.79 -3.09 18.82
CA ARG A 76 4.51 -3.65 18.39
C ARG A 76 4.67 -5.09 17.93
N ILE A 77 3.79 -5.98 18.40
CA ILE A 77 3.65 -7.33 17.86
C ILE A 77 2.51 -7.29 16.85
N GLU A 78 2.74 -7.82 15.66
CA GLU A 78 1.74 -7.79 14.60
C GLU A 78 1.57 -9.16 13.96
N THR A 79 0.34 -9.65 13.91
CA THR A 79 -0.04 -10.88 13.21
C THR A 79 -1.00 -10.52 12.10
N ARG A 80 -0.68 -10.97 10.88
CA ARG A 80 -1.55 -10.84 9.72
C ARG A 80 -2.01 -12.22 9.27
N LYS A 81 -3.28 -12.34 8.95
CA LYS A 81 -3.87 -13.55 8.36
C LYS A 81 -4.53 -13.17 7.06
N ILE A 82 -4.45 -14.04 6.08
CA ILE A 82 -5.08 -13.81 4.77
C ILE A 82 -5.89 -15.03 4.33
N TRP A 83 -7.02 -14.75 3.70
CA TRP A 83 -7.84 -15.69 2.97
C TRP A 83 -7.97 -15.19 1.54
N VAL A 84 -7.86 -16.09 0.58
CA VAL A 84 -8.02 -15.82 -0.85
C VAL A 84 -9.03 -16.81 -1.42
N SER A 85 -9.79 -16.37 -2.43
CA SER A 85 -10.70 -17.25 -3.16
C SER A 85 -10.89 -16.78 -4.58
N ALA A 86 -10.96 -17.72 -5.51
CA ALA A 86 -11.35 -17.50 -6.91
C ALA A 86 -12.82 -17.85 -7.17
N GLU A 87 -13.56 -18.38 -6.19
CA GLU A 87 -14.95 -18.82 -6.37
C GLU A 87 -15.91 -17.66 -6.67
N LEU A 88 -15.53 -16.45 -6.27
CA LEU A 88 -16.29 -15.24 -6.51
C LEU A 88 -16.07 -14.64 -7.91
N ASN A 89 -15.10 -15.12 -8.70
CA ASN A 89 -14.67 -14.44 -9.92
C ASN A 89 -15.80 -14.25 -10.94
N ASP A 90 -16.65 -15.27 -11.13
CA ASP A 90 -17.75 -15.23 -12.10
C ASP A 90 -18.97 -14.44 -11.58
N TYR A 91 -19.04 -14.22 -10.26
CA TYR A 91 -20.13 -13.51 -9.60
C TYR A 91 -19.83 -12.01 -9.43
N LEU A 92 -18.58 -11.66 -9.14
CA LEU A 92 -18.19 -10.27 -8.90
C LEU A 92 -18.28 -9.48 -10.20
N ASN A 93 -19.14 -8.46 -10.20
CA ASN A 93 -19.16 -7.48 -11.27
C ASN A 93 -17.97 -6.51 -11.12
N PHE A 94 -16.75 -6.98 -11.36
CA PHE A 94 -15.54 -6.15 -11.48
C PHE A 94 -14.61 -6.76 -12.55
N PRO A 95 -13.93 -5.94 -13.39
CA PRO A 95 -13.16 -6.50 -14.51
C PRO A 95 -11.94 -7.31 -14.05
N HIS A 96 -11.72 -8.46 -14.70
CA HIS A 96 -10.49 -9.25 -14.59
C HIS A 96 -10.15 -9.77 -13.20
N VAL A 97 -11.14 -10.02 -12.33
CA VAL A 97 -10.87 -10.58 -11.00
C VAL A 97 -10.31 -11.99 -11.14
N GLY A 98 -9.08 -12.16 -10.68
CA GLY A 98 -8.41 -13.46 -10.57
C GLY A 98 -8.64 -14.09 -9.21
N GLN A 99 -8.67 -13.28 -8.14
CA GLN A 99 -9.00 -13.70 -6.77
C GLN A 99 -9.56 -12.51 -5.97
N ALA A 100 -10.49 -12.80 -5.06
CA ALA A 100 -10.87 -11.94 -3.95
C ALA A 100 -10.12 -12.34 -2.68
N PHE A 101 -9.89 -11.39 -1.77
CA PHE A 101 -9.20 -11.66 -0.52
C PHE A 101 -9.73 -10.85 0.65
N VAL A 102 -9.49 -11.37 1.85
CA VAL A 102 -9.62 -10.66 3.12
C VAL A 102 -8.34 -10.81 3.92
N ILE A 103 -7.89 -9.72 4.53
CA ILE A 103 -6.74 -9.67 5.42
C ILE A 103 -7.22 -9.23 6.79
N GLU A 104 -6.90 -10.02 7.81
CA GLU A 104 -7.02 -9.61 9.21
C GLU A 104 -5.66 -9.14 9.71
N ARG A 105 -5.66 -8.02 10.41
CA ARG A 105 -4.49 -7.47 11.11
C ARG A 105 -4.82 -7.38 12.59
N HIS A 106 -4.08 -8.12 13.40
CA HIS A 106 -4.09 -7.97 14.84
C HIS A 106 -2.75 -7.40 15.29
N SER A 107 -2.76 -6.28 16.01
CA SER A 107 -1.55 -5.70 16.55
C SER A 107 -1.68 -5.38 18.04
N ILE A 108 -0.61 -5.63 18.79
CA ILE A 108 -0.53 -5.38 20.23
C ILE A 108 0.65 -4.46 20.50
N ASP A 109 0.38 -3.33 21.13
CA ASP A 109 1.41 -2.45 21.66
C ASP A 109 1.96 -3.04 22.96
N LYS A 110 3.28 -3.26 23.01
CA LYS A 110 3.91 -3.92 24.16
C LYS A 110 3.92 -3.08 25.43
N LYS A 111 3.97 -1.75 25.31
CA LYS A 111 4.10 -0.84 26.47
C LYS A 111 2.76 -0.64 27.15
N THR A 112 1.71 -0.52 26.36
CA THR A 112 0.37 -0.19 26.82
C THR A 112 -0.55 -1.41 26.91
N GLY A 113 -0.17 -2.52 26.27
CA GLY A 113 -1.01 -3.72 26.15
C GLY A 113 -2.22 -3.53 25.22
N LYS A 114 -2.36 -2.38 24.58
CA LYS A 114 -3.51 -2.08 23.71
C LYS A 114 -3.45 -2.95 22.46
N SER A 115 -4.55 -3.69 22.22
CA SER A 115 -4.77 -4.40 20.98
C SER A 115 -5.56 -3.57 19.98
N SER A 116 -5.29 -3.79 18.71
CA SER A 116 -6.08 -3.28 17.59
C SER A 116 -6.34 -4.42 16.63
N PHE A 117 -7.56 -4.43 16.09
CA PHE A 117 -8.00 -5.41 15.12
C PHE A 117 -8.59 -4.67 13.93
N GLU A 118 -8.10 -5.01 12.74
CA GLU A 118 -8.54 -4.41 11.49
C GLU A 118 -8.76 -5.49 10.44
N ILE A 119 -9.76 -5.27 9.58
CA ILE A 119 -10.05 -6.11 8.44
C ILE A 119 -9.94 -5.27 7.17
N ALA A 120 -9.25 -5.79 6.17
CA ALA A 120 -9.17 -5.20 4.85
C ALA A 120 -9.63 -6.21 3.79
N TYR A 121 -10.52 -5.77 2.90
CA TYR A 121 -11.00 -6.56 1.77
C TYR A 121 -10.35 -6.08 0.48
N GLY A 122 -10.23 -6.97 -0.50
CA GLY A 122 -9.68 -6.58 -1.78
C GLY A 122 -9.83 -7.63 -2.87
N ILE A 123 -9.35 -7.24 -4.05
CA ILE A 123 -9.34 -8.07 -5.25
C ILE A 123 -8.00 -7.92 -5.97
N THR A 124 -7.57 -8.98 -6.63
CA THR A 124 -6.40 -9.00 -7.51
C THR A 124 -6.78 -9.60 -8.86
N SER A 125 -6.13 -9.14 -9.92
CA SER A 125 -6.26 -9.78 -11.24
C SER A 125 -5.42 -11.05 -11.39
N GLN A 126 -4.55 -11.35 -10.43
CA GLN A 126 -3.75 -12.57 -10.44
C GLN A 126 -4.60 -13.76 -10.00
N SER A 127 -4.59 -14.82 -10.80
CA SER A 127 -5.21 -16.10 -10.47
C SER A 127 -4.46 -16.83 -9.34
N PRO A 128 -5.07 -17.85 -8.71
CA PRO A 128 -4.40 -18.65 -7.67
C PRO A 128 -3.09 -19.32 -8.13
N LYS A 129 -2.91 -19.51 -9.44
CA LYS A 129 -1.68 -20.07 -10.01
C LYS A 129 -0.55 -19.03 -10.11
N GLU A 130 -0.90 -17.76 -10.24
CA GLU A 130 0.05 -16.65 -10.40
C GLU A 130 0.45 -16.04 -9.06
N ALA A 131 -0.46 -16.03 -8.07
CA ALA A 131 -0.19 -15.54 -6.74
C ALA A 131 -0.94 -16.36 -5.69
N ASP A 132 -0.18 -17.00 -4.80
CA ASP A 132 -0.72 -17.67 -3.62
C ASP A 132 -1.06 -16.65 -2.51
N ALA A 133 -1.67 -17.14 -1.43
CA ALA A 133 -2.07 -16.29 -0.31
C ALA A 133 -0.89 -15.53 0.31
N GLN A 134 0.28 -16.16 0.42
CA GLN A 134 1.49 -15.51 0.91
C GLN A 134 1.93 -14.35 0.02
N SER A 135 1.94 -14.55 -1.31
CA SER A 135 2.30 -13.54 -2.29
C SER A 135 1.34 -12.36 -2.27
N VAL A 136 0.03 -12.62 -2.21
CA VAL A 136 -1.00 -11.57 -2.12
C VAL A 136 -0.83 -10.74 -0.84
N LEU A 137 -0.55 -11.39 0.29
CA LEU A 137 -0.28 -10.69 1.55
C LEU A 137 1.01 -9.86 1.49
N ALA A 138 2.07 -10.40 0.89
CA ALA A 138 3.33 -9.69 0.71
C ALA A 138 3.16 -8.44 -0.17
N THR A 139 2.38 -8.51 -1.24
CA THR A 139 2.00 -7.35 -2.07
C THR A 139 1.26 -6.30 -1.23
N ASN A 140 0.27 -6.70 -0.44
CA ASN A 140 -0.44 -5.78 0.45
C ASN A 140 0.50 -5.09 1.46
N ARG A 141 1.40 -5.86 2.07
CA ARG A 141 2.40 -5.34 3.00
C ARG A 141 3.37 -4.36 2.32
N GLY A 142 3.79 -4.67 1.10
CA GLY A 142 4.62 -3.80 0.28
C GLY A 142 3.94 -2.46 -0.01
N HIS A 143 2.62 -2.45 -0.26
CA HIS A 143 1.87 -1.22 -0.47
C HIS A 143 1.97 -0.26 0.73
N TRP A 144 1.78 -0.75 1.97
CA TRP A 144 1.93 0.05 3.18
C TRP A 144 3.35 0.61 3.37
N SER A 145 4.38 -0.09 2.88
CA SER A 145 5.74 0.42 2.93
C SER A 145 5.92 1.72 2.13
N ILE A 146 5.08 1.98 1.12
CA ILE A 146 5.09 3.21 0.34
C ILE A 146 4.68 4.40 1.22
N GLU A 147 3.62 4.25 2.02
CA GLU A 147 3.17 5.29 2.93
C GLU A 147 4.25 5.63 3.96
N ASN A 148 4.82 4.61 4.60
CA ASN A 148 5.91 4.79 5.57
C ASN A 148 7.21 5.34 4.94
N SER A 149 7.53 4.97 3.70
CA SER A 149 8.81 5.32 3.08
C SER A 149 8.77 6.63 2.29
N CYS A 150 7.60 7.04 1.79
CA CYS A 150 7.44 8.24 0.98
C CYS A 150 6.77 9.35 1.78
N HIS A 151 5.53 9.15 2.23
CA HIS A 151 4.74 10.20 2.86
C HIS A 151 5.34 10.59 4.22
N TYR A 152 5.46 9.61 5.12
CA TYR A 152 6.02 9.87 6.44
C TYR A 152 7.43 10.46 6.39
N VAL A 153 8.28 10.03 5.45
CA VAL A 153 9.64 10.58 5.33
C VAL A 153 9.62 12.03 4.88
N ILE A 154 8.71 12.42 4.00
CA ILE A 154 8.58 13.81 3.57
C ILE A 154 8.04 14.66 4.73
N ASP A 155 6.95 14.24 5.36
CA ASP A 155 6.33 14.98 6.45
C ASP A 155 7.27 15.13 7.64
N TRP A 156 7.93 14.04 8.05
CA TRP A 156 8.84 14.04 9.19
C TRP A 156 10.09 14.88 8.98
N ASN A 157 10.66 14.89 7.77
CA ASN A 157 11.94 15.57 7.52
C ASN A 157 11.79 16.98 6.96
N TYR A 158 10.68 17.29 6.31
CA TYR A 158 10.43 18.58 5.69
C TYR A 158 9.23 19.34 6.26
N ASP A 159 8.50 18.75 7.21
CA ASP A 159 7.29 19.33 7.82
C ASP A 159 6.31 19.79 6.72
N GLU A 160 6.16 18.96 5.68
CA GLU A 160 5.43 19.30 4.45
C GLU A 160 3.99 19.69 4.75
N ASP A 161 3.32 18.98 5.67
CA ASP A 161 1.97 19.30 6.15
C ASP A 161 1.84 20.70 6.77
N ARG A 162 2.91 21.25 7.35
CA ARG A 162 2.92 22.60 7.92
C ARG A 162 3.42 23.67 6.96
N SER A 163 3.76 23.27 5.72
CA SER A 163 4.29 24.20 4.73
C SER A 163 3.21 25.22 4.32
N ARG A 164 3.51 26.51 4.50
CA ARG A 164 2.59 27.62 4.17
C ARG A 164 2.69 28.07 2.71
N ILE A 165 3.55 27.44 1.92
CA ILE A 165 3.74 27.74 0.50
C ILE A 165 2.46 27.35 -0.23
N SER A 166 1.73 28.32 -0.75
CA SER A 166 0.39 28.12 -1.34
C SER A 166 0.18 28.88 -2.66
N THR A 167 1.15 29.69 -3.10
CA THR A 167 0.99 30.58 -4.26
C THR A 167 1.58 29.97 -5.54
N GLY A 168 0.82 30.05 -6.64
CA GLY A 168 1.27 29.64 -7.97
C GLY A 168 1.75 28.19 -8.03
N TYR A 169 2.85 27.94 -8.75
CA TYR A 169 3.49 26.62 -8.82
C TYR A 169 4.38 26.29 -7.61
N GLY A 170 4.40 27.14 -6.57
CA GLY A 170 5.22 26.97 -5.37
C GLY A 170 5.04 25.61 -4.68
N PRO A 171 3.79 25.17 -4.38
CA PRO A 171 3.53 23.88 -3.75
C PRO A 171 4.07 22.69 -4.58
N GLU A 172 3.80 22.69 -5.88
CA GLU A 172 4.23 21.61 -6.76
C GLU A 172 5.76 21.55 -6.89
N ASN A 173 6.40 22.70 -7.08
CA ASN A 173 7.85 22.80 -7.21
C ASN A 173 8.57 22.33 -5.94
N ILE A 174 8.09 22.75 -4.76
CA ILE A 174 8.74 22.37 -3.50
C ILE A 174 8.59 20.87 -3.21
N THR A 175 7.42 20.28 -3.48
CA THR A 175 7.21 18.83 -3.33
C THR A 175 8.10 18.04 -4.29
N ARG A 176 8.26 18.47 -5.54
CA ARG A 176 9.18 17.84 -6.51
C ARG A 176 10.62 17.87 -6.02
N LEU A 177 11.10 19.02 -5.53
CA LEU A 177 12.45 19.16 -5.01
C LEU A 177 12.72 18.32 -3.76
N ARG A 178 11.77 18.28 -2.81
CA ARG A 178 11.86 17.45 -1.60
C ARG A 178 11.93 15.96 -1.96
N ARG A 179 11.07 15.51 -2.86
CA ARG A 179 11.06 14.12 -3.36
C ARG A 179 12.36 13.77 -4.07
N PHE A 180 12.89 14.68 -4.89
CA PHE A 180 14.19 14.51 -5.55
C PHE A 180 15.32 14.36 -4.52
N ALA A 181 15.39 15.23 -3.52
CA ALA A 181 16.40 15.16 -2.47
C ALA A 181 16.35 13.84 -1.69
N ILE A 182 15.14 13.36 -1.33
CA ILE A 182 14.96 12.06 -0.68
C ILE A 182 15.43 10.93 -1.60
N GLY A 183 15.08 10.97 -2.89
CA GLY A 183 15.53 9.99 -3.88
C GLY A 183 17.06 9.89 -3.94
N VAL A 184 17.75 11.03 -4.00
CA VAL A 184 19.23 11.10 -3.99
C VAL A 184 19.80 10.56 -2.69
N ILE A 185 19.20 10.84 -1.53
CA ILE A 185 19.67 10.31 -0.25
C ILE A 185 19.51 8.79 -0.20
N LYS A 186 18.36 8.26 -0.62
CA LYS A 186 18.08 6.82 -0.66
C LYS A 186 19.00 6.09 -1.63
N SER A 187 19.36 6.71 -2.76
CA SER A 187 20.28 6.11 -3.73
C SER A 187 21.70 5.90 -3.21
N LYS A 188 22.03 6.47 -2.03
CA LYS A 188 23.31 6.24 -1.33
C LYS A 188 23.27 5.08 -0.33
N GLY A 189 22.20 4.29 -0.30
CA GLY A 189 22.10 3.09 0.56
C GLY A 189 22.03 3.40 2.05
N VAL A 190 21.47 4.54 2.44
CA VAL A 190 21.38 4.93 3.85
C VAL A 190 20.29 4.14 4.57
N SER A 191 20.57 3.75 5.82
CA SER A 191 19.59 3.07 6.69
C SER A 191 18.49 4.02 7.21
N SER A 192 18.79 5.32 7.31
CA SER A 192 17.83 6.34 7.75
C SER A 192 18.01 7.65 6.99
N VAL A 193 16.99 8.03 6.23
CA VAL A 193 16.93 9.34 5.55
C VAL A 193 17.04 10.47 6.57
N ALA A 194 16.37 10.33 7.72
CA ALA A 194 16.37 11.36 8.76
C ALA A 194 17.74 11.56 9.38
N GLN A 195 18.47 10.48 9.66
CA GLN A 195 19.86 10.57 10.14
C GLN A 195 20.76 11.25 9.11
N LYS A 196 20.62 10.88 7.83
CA LYS A 196 21.44 11.47 6.76
C LYS A 196 21.12 12.95 6.55
N MET A 197 19.84 13.33 6.57
CA MET A 197 19.38 14.72 6.52
C MET A 197 19.99 15.55 7.66
N ARG A 198 20.01 15.02 8.90
CA ARG A 198 20.65 15.68 10.05
C ARG A 198 22.15 15.87 9.86
N GLN A 199 22.84 14.85 9.32
CA GLN A 199 24.27 14.93 9.00
C GLN A 199 24.55 16.02 7.94
N LEU A 200 23.76 16.05 6.87
CA LEU A 200 23.95 16.98 5.75
C LEU A 200 23.61 18.43 6.11
N THR A 201 22.58 18.64 6.93
CA THR A 201 22.16 19.98 7.38
C THR A 201 23.05 20.54 8.50
N ARG A 202 24.07 19.78 8.96
CA ARG A 202 24.95 20.12 10.09
C ARG A 202 24.15 20.62 11.30
N SER A 203 23.01 19.97 11.57
CA SER A 203 22.12 20.40 12.65
C SER A 203 22.75 20.04 13.99
N VAL A 204 23.42 21.01 14.62
CA VAL A 204 24.17 20.86 15.89
C VAL A 204 23.24 20.79 17.12
N ARG A 205 21.92 20.96 16.94
CA ARG A 205 20.95 21.18 18.04
C ARG A 205 20.50 19.92 18.82
N MET A 206 21.05 18.74 18.56
CA MET A 206 20.73 17.53 19.35
C MET A 206 21.99 16.71 19.73
N VAL A 207 23.10 17.40 20.02
CA VAL A 207 24.19 16.85 20.82
C VAL A 207 24.20 17.59 22.16
N LEU A 208 23.10 17.50 22.91
CA LEU A 208 23.00 17.72 24.36
C LEU A 208 21.80 16.91 24.86
#